data_AF-A0A947NUN0-F1
#
_entry.id   AF-A0A947NUN0-F1
#
_cell.length_a   1.000
_cell.length_b   1.000
_cell.length_c   1.000
_cell.angle_alpha   90.00
_cell.angle_beta   90.00
_cell.angle_gamma   90.00
#
_symmetry.space_group_name_H-M   'P 1'
#
loop_
_entity.id
_entity.type
_entity.pdbx_description
1 polymer ?
#
loop_
_entity_poly.entity_id
_entity_poly.type
_entity_poly.pdbx_seq_one_letter_code
_entity_poly.pdbx_strand_id
1 'polypeptide(L)'
;NTVEPPIMDHAVATLFEADQPWSRPRLPAIEARIDERLGELAARLGGDDWLDGDFTAGDLLMVAVLRILSDTALLGPYPHLQAYVARGEARPAFRQALADHLAGFTGAPPAGFAEWESELEAGPALQGELR
;
A
#
# COMPACT_ATOMS: atom_id res chain seq x y z
N ASN A 1 1.89 -3.81 -16.59
CA ASN A 1 1.25 -3.35 -15.34
C ASN A 1 1.46 -1.85 -15.24
N THR A 2 0.42 -1.03 -15.42
CA THR A 2 0.52 0.45 -15.40
C THR A 2 0.10 1.06 -14.06
N VAL A 3 -0.52 0.27 -13.16
CA VAL A 3 -1.01 0.73 -11.85
C VAL A 3 0.12 0.71 -10.80
N GLU A 4 0.97 -0.31 -10.85
CA GLU A 4 2.07 -0.49 -9.89
C GLU A 4 3.13 0.64 -9.92
N PRO A 5 3.64 1.12 -11.06
CA PRO A 5 4.77 2.06 -11.06
C PRO A 5 4.55 3.32 -10.21
N PRO A 6 3.41 4.06 -10.32
CA PRO A 6 3.20 5.23 -9.46
C PRO A 6 2.97 4.87 -7.98
N ILE A 7 2.40 3.71 -7.67
CA ILE A 7 2.24 3.21 -6.29
C ILE A 7 3.61 2.90 -5.67
N MET A 8 4.49 2.25 -6.42
CA MET A 8 5.86 1.99 -5.98
C MET A 8 6.66 3.28 -5.83
N ASP A 9 6.49 4.26 -6.72
CA ASP A 9 7.12 5.57 -6.61
C ASP A 9 6.70 6.30 -5.31
N HIS A 10 5.43 6.18 -4.94
CA HIS A 10 4.94 6.69 -3.65
C HIS A 10 5.60 5.97 -2.47
N ALA A 11 5.64 4.63 -2.48
CA ALA A 11 6.30 3.86 -1.42
C ALA A 11 7.80 4.19 -1.30
N VAL A 12 8.50 4.41 -2.42
CA VAL A 12 9.89 4.88 -2.43
C VAL A 12 10.01 6.24 -1.75
N ALA A 13 9.15 7.19 -2.12
CA ALA A 13 9.15 8.52 -1.52
C ALA A 13 8.86 8.48 -0.02
N THR A 14 7.89 7.69 0.43
CA THR A 14 7.40 7.73 1.83
C THR A 14 8.11 6.78 2.78
N LEU A 15 8.74 5.70 2.30
CA LEU A 15 9.42 4.72 3.16
C LEU A 15 10.94 4.81 3.06
N PHE A 16 11.48 4.96 1.86
CA PHE A 16 12.92 4.85 1.63
C PHE A 16 13.62 6.20 1.52
N GLU A 17 12.90 7.23 1.07
CA GLU A 17 13.42 8.60 0.89
C GLU A 17 12.70 9.61 1.80
N ALA A 18 12.06 9.16 2.87
CA ALA A 18 11.20 10.00 3.72
C ALA A 18 11.94 11.22 4.31
N ASP A 19 13.24 11.07 4.57
CA ASP A 19 14.13 12.09 5.13
C ASP A 19 14.80 12.99 4.07
N GLN A 20 14.59 12.70 2.78
CA GLN A 20 15.25 13.41 1.70
C GLN A 20 14.50 14.69 1.32
N PRO A 21 15.20 15.80 1.03
CA PRO A 21 14.57 17.10 0.80
C PRO A 21 13.70 17.16 -0.46
N TRP A 22 13.90 16.25 -1.42
CA TRP A 22 13.11 16.17 -2.65
C TRP A 22 11.87 15.28 -2.54
N SER A 23 11.76 14.44 -1.51
CA SER A 23 10.70 13.44 -1.42
C SER A 23 9.32 14.07 -1.25
N ARG A 24 9.14 14.91 -0.24
CA ARG A 24 7.85 15.57 0.02
C ARG A 24 7.36 16.45 -1.16
N PRO A 25 8.20 17.28 -1.81
CA PRO A 25 7.78 18.10 -2.95
C PRO A 25 7.20 17.32 -4.15
N ARG A 26 7.60 16.06 -4.37
CA ARG A 26 7.10 15.27 -5.51
C ARG A 26 5.80 14.51 -5.24
N LEU A 27 5.42 14.33 -3.97
CA LEU A 27 4.24 13.54 -3.59
C LEU A 27 2.95 13.96 -4.32
N PRO A 28 2.59 15.25 -4.45
CA PRO A 28 1.35 15.62 -5.13
C PRO A 28 1.29 15.15 -6.59
N ALA A 29 2.42 15.16 -7.30
CA ALA A 29 2.49 14.69 -8.67
C ALA A 29 2.43 13.16 -8.78
N ILE A 30 2.95 12.44 -7.78
CA ILE A 30 2.85 10.98 -7.69
C ILE A 30 1.40 10.59 -7.38
N GLU A 31 0.80 11.21 -6.36
CA GLU A 31 -0.59 10.97 -5.93
C GLU A 31 -1.58 11.24 -7.06
N ALA A 32 -1.40 12.30 -7.85
CA ALA A 32 -2.24 12.56 -9.02
C ALA A 32 -2.16 11.45 -10.07
N ARG A 33 -0.98 10.86 -10.29
CA ARG A 33 -0.82 9.70 -11.19
C ARG A 33 -1.47 8.45 -10.61
N ILE A 34 -1.39 8.25 -9.29
CA ILE A 34 -2.07 7.14 -8.61
C ILE A 34 -3.58 7.28 -8.79
N ASP A 35 -4.15 8.45 -8.47
CA ASP A 35 -5.58 8.76 -8.61
C ASP A 35 -6.08 8.46 -10.04
N GLU A 36 -5.35 8.92 -11.06
CA GLU A 36 -5.68 8.63 -12.46
C GLU A 36 -5.75 7.12 -12.74
N ARG A 37 -4.73 6.35 -12.30
CA ARG A 37 -4.69 4.90 -12.52
C ARG A 37 -5.75 4.15 -11.70
N LEU A 38 -6.03 4.58 -10.48
CA LEU A 38 -7.08 4.01 -9.65
C LEU A 38 -8.47 4.29 -10.23
N GLY A 39 -8.69 5.48 -10.79
CA GLY A 39 -9.93 5.83 -11.50
C GLY A 39 -10.20 4.91 -12.69
N GLU A 40 -9.19 4.67 -13.53
CA GLU A 40 -9.31 3.73 -14.64
C GLU A 40 -9.54 2.29 -14.18
N LEU A 41 -8.83 1.84 -13.15
CA LEU A 41 -8.99 0.50 -12.61
C LEU A 41 -10.40 0.32 -12.01
N ALA A 42 -10.88 1.32 -11.27
CA ALA A 42 -12.23 1.32 -10.72
C ALA A 42 -13.29 1.27 -11.82
N ALA A 43 -13.11 2.04 -12.91
CA ALA A 43 -14.00 1.99 -14.07
C ALA A 43 -13.96 0.61 -14.76
N ARG A 44 -12.78 -0.01 -14.84
CA ARG A 44 -12.60 -1.34 -15.46
C ARG A 44 -13.19 -2.47 -14.61
N LEU A 45 -13.10 -2.38 -13.29
CA LEU A 45 -13.73 -3.32 -12.36
C LEU A 45 -15.25 -3.11 -12.31
N GLY A 46 -15.70 -1.85 -12.36
CA GLY A 46 -17.11 -1.50 -12.35
C GLY A 46 -17.82 -2.03 -11.10
N GLY A 47 -18.84 -2.87 -11.34
CA GLY A 47 -19.59 -3.57 -10.30
C GLY A 47 -19.24 -5.05 -10.16
N ASP A 48 -18.24 -5.54 -10.91
CA ASP A 48 -17.88 -6.94 -10.91
C ASP A 48 -17.02 -7.30 -9.70
N ASP A 49 -17.05 -8.58 -9.32
CA ASP A 49 -16.26 -9.06 -8.20
C ASP A 49 -14.77 -9.14 -8.54
N TRP A 50 -14.44 -9.46 -9.81
CA TRP A 50 -13.08 -9.68 -10.35
C TRP A 50 -12.93 -9.03 -11.73
N LEU A 51 -11.68 -8.83 -12.17
CA LEU A 51 -11.38 -8.10 -13.41
C LEU A 51 -11.82 -8.83 -14.69
N ASP A 52 -11.88 -10.16 -14.70
CA ASP A 52 -12.19 -10.95 -15.90
C ASP A 52 -13.29 -11.99 -15.63
N GLY A 53 -14.30 -11.60 -14.84
CA GLY A 53 -15.40 -12.45 -14.41
C GLY A 53 -15.02 -13.35 -13.23
N ASP A 54 -14.33 -14.45 -13.51
CA ASP A 54 -13.80 -15.33 -12.46
C ASP A 54 -12.46 -14.80 -11.92
N PHE A 55 -12.07 -15.25 -10.72
CA PHE A 55 -10.77 -14.89 -10.14
C PHE A 55 -9.62 -15.43 -10.99
N THR A 56 -8.68 -14.55 -11.37
CA THR A 56 -7.53 -14.88 -12.20
C THR A 56 -6.20 -14.57 -11.51
N ALA A 57 -5.09 -14.97 -12.15
CA ALA A 57 -3.75 -14.50 -11.75
C ALA A 57 -3.61 -12.97 -11.86
N GLY A 58 -4.37 -12.33 -12.75
CA GLY A 58 -4.41 -10.87 -12.85
C GLY A 58 -4.95 -10.24 -11.57
N ASP A 59 -5.97 -10.85 -10.96
CA ASP A 59 -6.53 -10.37 -9.70
C ASP A 59 -5.58 -10.58 -8.54
N LEU A 60 -4.90 -11.73 -8.49
CA LEU A 60 -3.86 -11.97 -7.48
C LEU A 60 -2.79 -10.87 -7.49
N LEU A 61 -2.28 -10.53 -8.67
CA LEU A 61 -1.26 -9.50 -8.84
C LEU A 61 -1.80 -8.10 -8.52
N MET A 62 -3.01 -7.77 -8.99
CA MET A 62 -3.59 -6.45 -8.76
C MET A 62 -3.92 -6.22 -7.29
N VAL A 63 -4.49 -7.22 -6.60
CA VAL A 63 -4.70 -7.14 -5.14
C VAL A 63 -3.38 -6.93 -4.42
N ALA A 64 -2.31 -7.64 -4.80
CA ALA A 64 -1.00 -7.44 -4.19
C ALA A 64 -0.47 -6.01 -4.38
N VAL A 65 -0.65 -5.41 -5.57
CA VAL A 65 -0.27 -4.02 -5.86
C VAL A 65 -1.07 -3.03 -5.01
N LEU A 66 -2.40 -3.20 -4.93
CA LEU A 66 -3.25 -2.27 -4.18
C LEU A 66 -3.00 -2.34 -2.67
N ARG A 67 -2.59 -3.49 -2.13
CA ARG A 67 -2.23 -3.65 -0.71
C ARG A 67 -1.02 -2.83 -0.27
N ILE A 68 -0.21 -2.34 -1.21
CA ILE A 68 0.87 -1.40 -0.90
C ILE A 68 0.32 -0.06 -0.38
N LEU A 69 -0.94 0.25 -0.73
CA LEU A 69 -1.63 1.46 -0.29
C LEU A 69 -2.44 1.27 1.00
N SER A 70 -2.42 0.09 1.64
CA SER A 70 -3.30 -0.25 2.78
C SER A 70 -3.18 0.71 3.98
N ASP A 71 -1.99 1.26 4.22
CA ASP A 71 -1.74 2.20 5.32
C ASP A 71 -1.85 3.68 4.88
N THR A 72 -2.43 3.93 3.71
CA THR A 72 -2.60 5.28 3.13
C THR A 72 -4.08 5.62 2.98
N ALA A 73 -4.38 6.91 2.85
CA ALA A 73 -5.73 7.37 2.51
C ALA A 73 -6.05 7.29 1.00
N LEU A 74 -5.10 6.84 0.16
CA LEU A 74 -5.20 6.95 -1.31
C LEU A 74 -6.27 6.04 -1.93
N LEU A 75 -6.60 4.91 -1.28
CA LEU A 75 -7.75 4.08 -1.68
C LEU A 75 -9.08 4.62 -1.14
N GLY A 76 -9.08 5.61 -0.25
CA GLY A 76 -10.27 6.19 0.38
C GLY A 76 -11.39 6.56 -0.60
N PRO A 77 -11.09 7.26 -1.71
CA PRO A 77 -12.09 7.63 -2.72
C PRO A 77 -12.68 6.46 -3.52
N TYR A 78 -12.11 5.26 -3.43
CA TYR A 78 -12.45 4.10 -4.27
C TYR A 78 -12.97 2.90 -3.45
N PRO A 79 -14.18 2.99 -2.86
CA PRO A 79 -14.72 1.93 -2.00
C PRO A 79 -14.88 0.59 -2.73
N HIS A 80 -15.10 0.59 -4.05
CA HIS A 80 -15.18 -0.64 -4.84
C HIS A 80 -13.83 -1.36 -4.93
N LEU A 81 -12.73 -0.60 -5.02
CA LEU A 81 -11.37 -1.17 -5.01
C LEU A 81 -10.99 -1.66 -3.61
N GLN A 82 -11.43 -0.98 -2.55
CA GLN A 82 -11.26 -1.50 -1.18
C GLN A 82 -11.98 -2.83 -0.99
N ALA A 83 -13.23 -2.94 -1.47
CA ALA A 83 -14.01 -4.18 -1.41
C ALA A 83 -13.36 -5.30 -2.23
N TYR A 84 -12.78 -4.96 -3.38
CA TYR A 84 -12.01 -5.87 -4.23
C TYR A 84 -10.77 -6.42 -3.51
N VAL A 85 -9.98 -5.55 -2.88
CA VAL A 85 -8.83 -5.96 -2.06
C VAL A 85 -9.28 -6.86 -0.91
N ALA A 86 -10.30 -6.44 -0.15
CA ALA A 86 -10.82 -7.20 0.98
C ALA A 86 -11.32 -8.59 0.56
N ARG A 87 -11.98 -8.72 -0.60
CA ARG A 87 -12.36 -10.02 -1.17
C ARG A 87 -11.13 -10.88 -1.48
N GLY A 88 -10.09 -10.29 -2.07
CA GLY A 88 -8.82 -10.97 -2.35
C GLY A 88 -8.15 -11.51 -1.08
N GLU A 89 -8.07 -10.67 -0.03
CA GLU A 89 -7.49 -11.04 1.27
C GLU A 89 -8.34 -12.06 2.05
N ALA A 90 -9.65 -12.08 1.81
CA ALA A 90 -10.56 -13.04 2.43
C ALA A 90 -10.41 -14.46 1.87
N ARG A 91 -9.74 -14.64 0.71
CA ARG A 91 -9.58 -15.96 0.09
C ARG A 91 -8.77 -16.89 1.00
N PRO A 92 -9.18 -18.16 1.19
CA PRO A 92 -8.45 -19.11 2.03
C PRO A 92 -6.98 -19.28 1.64
N ALA A 93 -6.69 -19.33 0.34
CA ALA A 93 -5.32 -19.44 -0.17
C ALA A 93 -4.45 -18.24 0.21
N PHE A 94 -5.01 -17.02 0.20
CA PHE A 94 -4.29 -15.83 0.63
C PHE A 94 -3.97 -15.89 2.12
N ARG A 95 -4.96 -16.20 2.96
CA ARG A 95 -4.78 -16.30 4.42
C ARG A 95 -3.77 -17.38 4.80
N GLN A 96 -3.82 -18.53 4.12
CA GLN A 96 -2.85 -19.61 4.32
C GLN A 96 -1.44 -19.16 3.93
N ALA A 97 -1.27 -18.58 2.73
CA ALA A 97 0.04 -18.11 2.28
C ALA A 97 0.63 -17.02 3.20
N LEU A 98 -0.21 -16.12 3.71
CA LEU A 98 0.22 -15.11 4.67
C LEU A 98 0.63 -15.75 6.00
N ALA A 99 -0.17 -16.69 6.52
CA ALA A 99 0.17 -17.42 7.74
C ALA A 99 1.49 -18.19 7.60
N ASP A 100 1.70 -18.88 6.46
CA ASP A 100 2.93 -19.61 6.16
C ASP A 100 4.13 -18.65 6.04
N HIS A 101 3.95 -17.49 5.42
CA HIS A 101 4.99 -16.47 5.32
C HIS A 101 5.37 -15.93 6.70
N LEU A 102 4.37 -15.59 7.53
CA LEU A 102 4.58 -15.06 8.88
C LEU A 102 5.17 -16.10 9.83
N ALA A 103 4.88 -17.40 9.64
CA ALA A 103 5.45 -18.47 10.45
C ALA A 103 6.99 -18.54 10.38
N GLY A 104 7.60 -17.99 9.32
CA GLY A 104 9.05 -17.88 9.21
C GLY A 104 9.69 -16.78 10.08
N PHE A 105 8.91 -15.83 10.59
CA PHE A 105 9.39 -14.71 11.41
C PHE A 105 9.45 -15.10 12.90
N THR A 106 10.33 -16.05 13.24
CA THR A 106 10.51 -16.55 14.63
C THR A 106 11.63 -15.86 15.42
N GLY A 107 12.20 -14.78 14.87
CA GLY A 107 13.31 -14.06 15.49
C GLY A 107 12.86 -13.12 16.61
N ALA A 108 13.81 -12.68 17.43
CA ALA A 108 13.60 -11.52 18.29
C ALA A 108 13.74 -10.23 17.45
N PRO A 109 12.99 -9.16 17.77
CA PRO A 109 13.21 -7.86 17.17
C PRO A 109 14.68 -7.42 17.31
N PRO A 110 15.24 -6.67 16.34
CA PRO A 110 16.59 -6.16 16.44
C PRO A 110 16.75 -5.21 17.64
N ALA A 111 17.97 -5.03 18.11
CA ALA A 111 18.28 -4.00 19.11
C ALA A 111 17.81 -2.62 18.61
N GLY A 112 17.18 -1.84 19.50
CA GLY A 112 16.59 -0.53 19.17
C GLY A 112 15.17 -0.58 18.59
N PHE A 113 14.60 -1.77 18.32
CA PHE A 113 13.23 -1.87 17.78
C PHE A 113 12.19 -1.24 18.71
N ALA A 114 12.27 -1.47 20.02
CA ALA A 114 11.32 -0.90 20.98
C ALA A 114 11.39 0.64 21.07
N GLU A 115 12.57 1.22 20.84
CA GLU A 115 12.75 2.68 20.81
C GLU A 115 12.12 3.25 19.53
N TRP A 116 12.40 2.63 18.38
CA TRP A 116 11.77 2.96 17.10
C TRP A 116 10.25 2.81 17.13
N GLU A 117 9.73 1.75 17.74
CA GLU A 117 8.30 1.51 17.91
C GLU A 117 7.65 2.61 18.77
N SER A 118 8.30 3.02 19.87
CA SER A 118 7.85 4.15 20.69
C SER A 118 7.88 5.49 19.94
N GLU A 119 8.88 5.72 19.09
CA GLU A 119 8.96 6.93 18.26
C GLU A 119 7.85 6.98 17.22
N LEU A 120 7.51 5.84 16.61
CA LEU A 120 6.37 5.73 15.69
C LEU A 120 5.04 6.00 16.38
N GLU A 121 4.80 5.40 17.55
CA GLU A 121 3.56 5.59 18.31
C GLU A 121 3.38 7.03 18.81
N ALA A 122 4.48 7.73 19.10
CA ALA A 122 4.47 9.13 19.49
C ALA A 122 4.09 10.08 18.32
N GLY A 123 4.14 9.61 17.07
CA GLY A 123 3.99 10.42 15.86
C GLY A 123 5.19 11.35 15.64
N PRO A 124 5.31 12.01 14.48
CA PRO A 124 6.47 12.85 14.21
C PRO A 124 6.51 13.98 15.26
N ALA A 125 7.61 14.03 16.03
CA ALA A 125 8.01 15.25 16.67
C ALA A 125 8.12 16.29 15.55
N LEU A 126 7.21 17.27 15.53
CA LEU A 126 7.41 18.49 14.77
C LEU A 126 8.78 19.00 15.20
N GLN A 127 9.81 18.75 14.38
CA GLN A 127 11.12 19.35 14.52
C GLN A 127 10.92 20.85 14.31
N GLY A 128 10.55 21.51 15.40
CA GLY A 128 10.87 22.89 15.63
C GLY A 128 12.37 23.05 15.52
N GLU A 129 12.74 24.22 14.99
CA GLU A 129 14.09 24.77 14.99
C GLU A 129 15.04 24.22 13.92
N LEU A 130 14.95 24.82 12.73
CA LEU A 130 16.14 25.49 12.20
C LEU A 130 15.74 26.89 11.71
N ARG A 131 16.36 27.88 12.36
CA ARG A 131 16.31 29.32 12.06
C ARG A 131 16.98 29.64 10.73
#